data_AF-A0A7G9LYG0-F1
#
_entry.id   AF-A0A7G9LYG0-F1
#
_cell.length_a   1.000
_cell.length_b   1.000
_cell.length_c   1.000
_cell.angle_alpha   90.00
_cell.angle_beta   90.00
_cell.angle_gamma   90.00
#
_symmetry.space_group_name_H-M   'P 1'
#
loop_
_entity.id
_entity.type
_entity.pdbx_description
1 polymer ?
#
loop_
_entity_poly.entity_id
_entity_poly.type
_entity_poly.pdbx_seq_one_letter_code
_entity_poly.pdbx_strand_id
1 'polypeptide(L)'
;MTKIFKKLSALIAPVAIASPIVAVSCAQTVDTEEKIKQDALFKNNVQMVRNQIENKWLVSTLESLYKTETNNTDDKVKEAILADGFKVYTIFLANKYNLENDPLYLKKQYNTWKSLALFNTDQAQKLASLDQNAFQGYVTQEQFNILYNVDETGVANIANRVLLSSRFLLLNNEKDLNAIDAQTYEKYKNQYDLASFNLINYILGKKIVQLWQYESSNQNDVFTTAQLTIKNIEDYTNLIKNSPSAIVTPGQNLLLNERATFERTLGGYKGLKPNPFNIDYSYDTLKDKTSNDTFVGFYNPVTKEIVKVNEDGTLVTPIKTSDNNSKIVVSYLSQIAPIGKDFEITNAEGKKETIKKLSFEGTPYADKTTELSILLALYDDSLFKTVQEAFTKLGYTVKVDEKSLVGDATKDLPYVVKEQ
;
A
#
# COMPACT_ATOMS: atom_id res chain seq x y z
N MET A 1 9.86 30.64 33.28
CA MET A 1 8.91 29.97 32.38
C MET A 1 9.63 28.85 31.63
N THR A 2 9.06 27.67 31.78
CA THR A 2 9.47 26.29 31.45
C THR A 2 10.39 26.11 30.22
N LYS A 3 11.63 25.67 30.48
CA LYS A 3 12.57 25.07 29.50
C LYS A 3 12.75 23.59 29.86
N ILE A 4 11.92 22.71 29.31
CA ILE A 4 12.07 21.25 29.43
C ILE A 4 11.74 20.67 28.06
N PHE A 5 12.69 20.60 27.13
CA PHE A 5 12.62 19.76 25.90
C PHE A 5 13.97 19.80 25.17
N LYS A 6 15.05 19.33 25.81
CA LYS A 6 16.38 19.24 25.16
C LYS A 6 17.18 17.97 25.48
N LYS A 7 16.53 16.89 25.92
CA LYS A 7 17.21 15.62 26.23
C LYS A 7 16.43 14.42 25.70
N LEU A 8 16.34 14.26 24.38
CA LEU A 8 15.79 13.02 23.79
C LEU A 8 16.65 12.37 22.69
N SER A 9 17.85 12.87 22.39
CA SER A 9 18.67 12.35 21.27
C SER A 9 19.98 11.67 21.69
N ALA A 10 20.12 11.27 22.95
CA ALA A 10 21.33 10.58 23.41
C ALA A 10 20.95 9.41 24.30
N LEU A 11 20.75 8.22 23.72
CA LEU A 11 20.93 6.91 24.38
C LEU A 11 20.61 5.73 23.45
N ILE A 12 21.28 5.65 22.29
CA ILE A 12 21.63 4.35 21.69
C ILE A 12 23.03 4.50 21.08
N ALA A 13 24.06 4.37 21.92
CA ALA A 13 25.42 4.16 21.42
C ALA A 13 25.56 2.68 21.05
N PRO A 14 26.29 2.32 19.97
CA PRO A 14 26.64 0.94 19.68
C PRO A 14 27.67 0.49 20.71
N VAL A 15 27.31 -0.46 21.58
CA VAL A 15 28.28 -1.07 22.49
C VAL A 15 29.15 -2.01 21.67
N ALA A 16 30.32 -1.54 21.27
CA ALA A 16 31.44 -2.38 20.92
C ALA A 16 31.94 -3.04 22.22
N ILE A 17 31.72 -4.36 22.37
CA ILE A 17 32.22 -5.12 23.51
C ILE A 17 33.54 -5.76 23.10
N ALA A 18 34.64 -5.27 23.66
CA ALA A 18 35.86 -6.05 23.82
C ALA A 18 36.45 -5.75 25.20
N SER A 19 36.31 -6.74 26.11
CA SER A 19 37.21 -7.12 27.21
C SER A 19 36.45 -7.51 28.49
N PRO A 20 36.97 -8.47 29.26
CA PRO A 20 36.19 -9.33 30.15
C PRO A 20 36.05 -8.71 31.53
N ILE A 21 34.85 -8.81 32.12
CA ILE A 21 34.66 -8.56 33.55
C ILE A 21 34.05 -9.81 34.16
N VAL A 22 34.78 -10.29 35.15
CA VAL A 22 34.50 -11.42 36.03
C VAL A 22 33.07 -11.32 36.57
N ALA A 23 32.33 -12.41 36.42
CA ALA A 23 31.01 -12.60 36.98
C ALA A 23 31.07 -12.57 38.51
N VAL A 24 30.36 -11.60 39.11
CA VAL A 24 29.85 -11.70 40.48
C VAL A 24 28.36 -11.46 40.41
N SER A 25 27.62 -12.55 40.57
CA SER A 25 26.16 -12.60 40.71
C SER A 25 25.75 -11.90 42.02
N CYS A 26 25.42 -10.62 41.91
CA CYS A 26 24.51 -9.92 42.81
C CYS A 26 23.63 -9.03 41.93
N ALA A 27 22.45 -9.53 41.56
CA ALA A 27 21.43 -8.75 40.87
C ALA A 27 20.89 -7.67 41.81
N GLN A 28 21.60 -6.54 41.93
CA GLN A 28 20.98 -5.31 42.41
C GLN A 28 20.31 -4.65 41.21
N THR A 29 18.98 -4.59 41.25
CA THR A 29 18.19 -3.70 40.40
C THR A 29 18.60 -2.27 40.74
N VAL A 30 19.50 -1.68 39.97
CA VAL A 30 19.86 -0.27 40.12
C VAL A 30 18.76 0.55 39.45
N ASP A 31 17.92 1.18 40.26
CA ASP A 31 16.93 2.16 39.81
C ASP A 31 17.59 3.54 39.76
N THR A 32 18.22 3.86 38.62
CA THR A 32 18.71 5.21 38.36
C THR A 32 17.54 6.17 38.14
N GLU A 33 17.76 7.47 38.33
CA GLU A 33 16.74 8.49 38.05
C GLU A 33 16.27 8.45 36.59
N GLU A 34 17.19 8.14 35.66
CA GLU A 34 16.91 7.91 34.24
C GLU A 34 16.00 6.69 34.04
N LYS A 35 16.29 5.57 34.71
CA LYS A 35 15.47 4.35 34.63
C LYS A 35 14.08 4.58 35.24
N ILE A 36 13.98 5.27 36.37
CA ILE A 36 12.69 5.63 37.00
C ILE A 36 11.85 6.52 36.05
N LYS A 37 12.48 7.49 35.38
CA LYS A 37 11.80 8.34 34.39
C LYS A 37 11.39 7.54 33.15
N GLN A 38 12.24 6.64 32.67
CA GLN A 38 11.95 5.75 31.56
C GLN A 38 10.79 4.79 31.90
N ASP A 39 10.81 4.17 33.07
CA ASP A 39 9.77 3.27 33.57
C ASP A 39 8.43 4.01 33.77
N ALA A 40 8.47 5.25 34.26
CA ALA A 40 7.30 6.11 34.37
C ALA A 40 6.74 6.49 32.99
N LEU A 41 7.60 6.73 32.00
CA LEU A 41 7.18 6.99 30.62
C LEU A 41 6.57 5.76 29.96
N PHE A 42 7.15 4.57 30.17
CA PHE A 42 6.64 3.32 29.62
C PHE A 42 5.32 2.88 30.26
N LYS A 43 5.18 3.04 31.59
CA LYS A 43 3.91 2.77 32.29
C LYS A 43 2.77 3.68 31.83
N ASN A 44 3.07 4.96 31.58
CA ASN A 44 2.05 5.95 31.21
C ASN A 44 1.83 6.07 29.69
N ASN A 45 2.64 5.41 28.86
CA ASN A 45 2.58 5.56 27.41
C ASN A 45 2.83 4.23 26.68
N VAL A 46 2.01 3.23 27.00
CA VAL A 46 2.02 1.88 26.39
C VAL A 46 1.98 1.95 24.87
N GLN A 47 1.20 2.86 24.29
CA GLN A 47 1.10 3.00 22.83
C GLN A 47 2.43 3.44 22.20
N MET A 48 3.17 4.35 22.84
CA MET A 48 4.49 4.75 22.37
C MET A 48 5.45 3.55 22.36
N VAL A 49 5.44 2.73 23.42
CA VAL A 49 6.27 1.52 23.50
C VAL A 49 5.91 0.54 22.38
N ARG A 50 4.61 0.30 22.15
CA ARG A 50 4.13 -0.56 21.05
C ARG A 50 4.59 -0.06 19.69
N ASN A 51 4.46 1.25 19.44
CA ASN A 51 4.88 1.85 18.17
C ASN A 51 6.40 1.72 17.95
N GLN A 52 7.22 1.88 18.99
CA GLN A 52 8.67 1.69 18.89
C GLN A 52 9.05 0.24 18.61
N ILE A 53 8.39 -0.72 19.26
CA ILE A 53 8.63 -2.15 19.02
C ILE A 53 8.14 -2.56 17.63
N GLU A 54 7.00 -2.07 17.17
CA GLU A 54 6.54 -2.25 15.79
C GLU A 54 7.56 -1.70 14.78
N ASN A 55 8.05 -0.47 14.99
CA ASN A 55 9.04 0.13 14.09
C ASN A 55 10.33 -0.69 14.02
N LYS A 56 10.83 -1.17 15.18
CA LYS A 56 12.01 -2.04 15.20
C LYS A 56 11.79 -3.35 14.46
N TRP A 57 10.64 -3.99 14.69
CA TRP A 57 10.25 -5.21 13.98
C TRP A 57 10.14 -4.98 12.46
N LEU A 58 9.52 -3.88 12.04
CA LEU A 58 9.37 -3.50 10.63
C LEU A 58 10.74 -3.36 9.96
N VAL A 59 11.64 -2.58 10.56
CA VAL A 59 12.97 -2.33 10.00
C VAL A 59 13.78 -3.62 9.92
N SER A 60 13.81 -4.42 10.99
CA SER A 60 14.59 -5.67 11.00
C SER A 60 14.05 -6.71 10.00
N THR A 61 12.72 -6.78 9.85
CA THR A 61 12.07 -7.67 8.88
C THR A 61 12.41 -7.25 7.46
N LEU A 62 12.27 -5.96 7.14
CA LEU A 62 12.61 -5.43 5.81
C LEU A 62 14.11 -5.62 5.49
N GLU A 63 15.01 -5.30 6.42
CA GLU A 63 16.45 -5.52 6.22
C GLU A 63 16.76 -7.00 5.92
N SER A 64 16.10 -7.93 6.61
CA SER A 64 16.30 -9.37 6.39
C SER A 64 15.78 -9.83 5.02
N LEU A 65 14.62 -9.32 4.58
CA LEU A 65 14.07 -9.63 3.26
C LEU A 65 14.98 -9.11 2.14
N TYR A 66 15.42 -7.86 2.22
CA TYR A 66 16.27 -7.24 1.19
C TYR A 66 17.67 -7.84 1.13
N LYS A 67 18.23 -8.26 2.27
CA LYS A 67 19.51 -9.02 2.29
C LYS A 67 19.41 -10.31 1.48
N THR A 68 18.31 -11.04 1.65
CA THR A 68 18.07 -12.32 0.97
C THR A 68 17.88 -12.14 -0.53
N GLU A 69 17.17 -11.09 -0.96
CA GLU A 69 16.91 -10.83 -2.37
C GLU A 69 18.16 -10.34 -3.13
N THR A 70 19.01 -9.55 -2.49
CA THR A 70 20.04 -8.78 -3.20
C THR A 70 21.48 -9.26 -2.98
N ASN A 71 21.72 -10.20 -2.04
CA ASN A 71 23.08 -10.66 -1.67
C ASN A 71 24.05 -9.48 -1.40
N ASN A 72 23.54 -8.38 -0.86
CA ASN A 72 24.26 -7.11 -0.75
C ASN A 72 24.80 -6.85 0.67
N THR A 73 25.67 -5.84 0.77
CA THR A 73 26.13 -5.25 2.04
C THR A 73 25.00 -4.49 2.75
N ASP A 74 25.13 -4.30 4.06
CA ASP A 74 24.14 -3.58 4.88
C ASP A 74 23.80 -2.18 4.35
N ASP A 75 24.78 -1.45 3.81
CA ASP A 75 24.56 -0.10 3.26
C ASP A 75 23.68 -0.13 2.01
N LYS A 76 23.94 -1.06 1.10
CA LYS A 76 23.14 -1.23 -0.12
C LYS A 76 21.71 -1.69 0.19
N VAL A 77 21.53 -2.48 1.23
CA VAL A 77 20.19 -2.88 1.72
C VAL A 77 19.41 -1.67 2.21
N LYS A 78 20.04 -0.79 2.99
CA LYS A 78 19.42 0.45 3.46
C LYS A 78 19.07 1.40 2.30
N GLU A 79 19.97 1.54 1.32
CA GLU A 79 19.71 2.34 0.12
C GLU A 79 18.49 1.82 -0.66
N ALA A 80 18.39 0.50 -0.84
CA ALA A 80 17.25 -0.11 -1.53
C ALA A 80 15.93 0.09 -0.76
N ILE A 81 15.93 -0.08 0.57
CA ILE A 81 14.76 0.19 1.42
C ILE A 81 14.35 1.66 1.32
N LEU A 82 15.31 2.60 1.34
CA LEU A 82 15.02 4.02 1.22
C LEU A 82 14.47 4.38 -0.16
N ALA A 83 14.99 3.78 -1.24
CA ALA A 83 14.50 4.02 -2.60
C ALA A 83 13.05 3.53 -2.76
N ASP A 84 12.74 2.30 -2.30
CA ASP A 84 11.39 1.76 -2.36
C ASP A 84 10.45 2.49 -1.38
N GLY A 85 10.95 2.87 -0.21
CA GLY A 85 10.24 3.69 0.76
C GLY A 85 9.87 5.06 0.21
N PHE A 86 10.75 5.68 -0.59
CA PHE A 86 10.46 6.93 -1.28
C PHE A 86 9.34 6.74 -2.30
N LYS A 87 9.38 5.66 -3.10
CA LYS A 87 8.29 5.31 -4.04
C LYS A 87 6.97 5.14 -3.30
N VAL A 88 6.96 4.39 -2.20
CA VAL A 88 5.79 4.23 -1.33
C VAL A 88 5.25 5.57 -0.85
N TYR A 89 6.12 6.43 -0.31
CA TYR A 89 5.69 7.70 0.28
C TYR A 89 5.15 8.67 -0.77
N THR A 90 5.72 8.70 -1.98
CA THR A 90 5.17 9.52 -3.08
C THR A 90 3.80 9.04 -3.54
N ILE A 91 3.55 7.73 -3.59
CA ILE A 91 2.21 7.16 -3.88
C ILE A 91 1.25 7.48 -2.73
N PHE A 92 1.69 7.37 -1.47
CA PHE A 92 0.90 7.74 -0.29
C PHE A 92 0.45 9.21 -0.33
N LEU A 93 1.36 10.14 -0.64
CA LEU A 93 1.01 11.56 -0.77
C LEU A 93 0.00 11.77 -1.90
N ALA A 94 0.20 11.14 -3.06
CA ALA A 94 -0.76 11.22 -4.16
C ALA A 94 -2.15 10.70 -3.75
N ASN A 95 -2.21 9.64 -2.94
CA ASN A 95 -3.44 9.10 -2.39
C ASN A 95 -4.13 10.12 -1.45
N LYS A 96 -3.39 10.71 -0.49
CA LYS A 96 -3.89 11.78 0.39
C LYS A 96 -4.49 12.96 -0.39
N TYR A 97 -3.81 13.38 -1.45
CA TYR A 97 -4.22 14.53 -2.25
C TYR A 97 -5.48 14.28 -3.06
N ASN A 98 -5.57 13.13 -3.72
CA ASN A 98 -6.62 12.88 -4.71
C ASN A 98 -7.82 12.12 -4.15
N LEU A 99 -7.61 11.21 -3.20
CA LEU A 99 -8.66 10.33 -2.69
C LEU A 99 -9.22 10.78 -1.35
N GLU A 100 -8.37 11.32 -0.48
CA GLU A 100 -8.80 11.91 0.79
C GLU A 100 -9.11 13.41 0.69
N ASN A 101 -8.91 14.00 -0.49
CA ASN A 101 -9.17 15.42 -0.77
C ASN A 101 -8.46 16.36 0.22
N ASP A 102 -7.24 16.02 0.63
CA ASP A 102 -6.39 16.88 1.47
C ASP A 102 -5.17 17.39 0.70
N PRO A 103 -5.34 18.33 -0.26
CA PRO A 103 -4.23 18.85 -1.06
C PRO A 103 -3.20 19.62 -0.24
N LEU A 104 -3.46 19.93 1.04
CA LEU A 104 -2.55 20.64 1.93
C LEU A 104 -1.90 19.70 2.97
N TYR A 105 -2.09 18.38 2.85
CA TYR A 105 -1.64 17.40 3.84
C TYR A 105 -0.16 17.57 4.23
N LEU A 106 0.74 17.58 3.24
CA LEU A 106 2.18 17.68 3.49
C LEU A 106 2.57 19.00 4.18
N LYS A 107 1.94 20.11 3.79
CA LYS A 107 2.18 21.41 4.43
C LYS A 107 1.72 21.41 5.89
N LYS A 108 0.56 20.82 6.18
CA LYS A 108 0.05 20.67 7.56
C LYS A 108 1.03 19.85 8.41
N GLN A 109 1.48 18.71 7.88
CA GLN A 109 2.46 17.85 8.57
C GLN A 109 3.79 18.57 8.81
N TYR A 110 4.34 19.23 7.79
CA TYR A 110 5.59 19.96 7.91
C TYR A 110 5.51 21.08 8.95
N ASN A 111 4.40 21.83 9.00
CA ASN A 111 4.19 22.87 10.01
C ASN A 111 4.11 22.31 11.43
N THR A 112 3.50 21.13 11.61
CA THR A 112 3.50 20.42 12.89
C THR A 112 4.92 19.98 13.28
N TRP A 113 5.68 19.37 12.38
CA TRP A 113 7.06 18.96 12.67
C TRP A 113 7.98 20.15 12.98
N LYS A 114 7.78 21.28 12.28
CA LYS A 114 8.51 22.53 12.50
C LYS A 114 8.18 23.15 13.86
N SER A 115 6.91 23.17 14.28
CA SER A 115 6.51 23.71 15.58
C SER A 115 7.02 22.86 16.76
N LEU A 116 7.21 21.56 16.53
CA LEU A 116 7.84 20.63 17.46
C LEU A 116 9.37 20.70 17.46
N ALA A 117 9.98 21.54 16.61
CA ALA A 117 11.42 21.70 16.47
C ALA A 117 12.18 20.38 16.22
N LEU A 118 11.60 19.48 15.41
CA LEU A 118 12.17 18.15 15.13
C LEU A 118 13.45 18.18 14.28
N PHE A 119 13.72 19.29 13.59
CA PHE A 119 14.81 19.40 12.62
C PHE A 119 15.91 20.34 13.11
N ASN A 120 17.17 19.96 12.86
CA ASN A 120 18.30 20.86 13.00
C ASN A 120 18.31 21.92 11.87
N THR A 121 19.22 22.90 11.96
CA THR A 121 19.26 24.01 11.00
C THR A 121 19.49 23.58 9.54
N ASP A 122 20.38 22.60 9.30
CA ASP A 122 20.66 22.09 7.95
C ASP A 122 19.45 21.34 7.37
N GLN A 123 18.85 20.46 8.17
CA GLN A 123 17.63 19.73 7.81
C GLN A 123 16.47 20.68 7.50
N ALA A 124 16.26 21.70 8.35
CA ALA A 124 15.21 22.70 8.16
C ALA A 124 15.40 23.51 6.87
N GLN A 125 16.64 23.80 6.47
CA GLN A 125 16.93 24.47 5.20
C GLN A 125 16.58 23.58 4.00
N LYS A 126 16.95 22.30 4.04
CA LYS A 126 16.62 21.33 2.97
C LYS A 126 15.12 21.07 2.83
N LEU A 127 14.37 21.18 3.94
CA LEU A 127 12.92 21.02 3.96
C LEU A 127 12.14 22.32 3.70
N ALA A 128 12.81 23.47 3.55
CA ALA A 128 12.14 24.77 3.47
C ALA A 128 11.16 24.90 2.28
N SER A 129 11.42 24.20 1.17
CA SER A 129 10.54 24.23 -0.01
C SER A 129 9.17 23.58 0.24
N LEU A 130 9.02 22.75 1.28
CA LEU A 130 7.74 22.12 1.64
C LEU A 130 6.70 23.15 2.11
N ASP A 131 7.13 24.34 2.57
CA ASP A 131 6.23 25.44 2.93
C ASP A 131 5.73 26.22 1.69
N GLN A 132 6.56 26.26 0.64
CA GLN A 132 6.33 27.02 -0.59
C GLN A 132 5.39 26.26 -1.55
N ASN A 133 5.54 24.94 -1.66
CA ASN A 133 4.71 24.08 -2.51
C ASN A 133 3.48 23.57 -1.74
N ALA A 134 2.60 24.49 -1.35
CA ALA A 134 1.51 24.20 -0.42
C ALA A 134 0.44 23.24 -0.97
N PHE A 135 0.05 23.40 -2.24
CA PHE A 135 -0.99 22.62 -2.89
C PHE A 135 -0.39 21.41 -3.61
N GLN A 136 -0.76 20.20 -3.18
CA GLN A 136 -0.26 18.93 -3.70
C GLN A 136 1.27 18.89 -3.79
N GLY A 137 1.93 19.35 -2.73
CA GLY A 137 3.40 19.43 -2.66
C GLY A 137 4.08 18.08 -2.87
N TYR A 138 5.26 18.10 -3.47
CA TYR A 138 6.10 16.91 -3.65
C TYR A 138 7.28 16.92 -2.68
N VAL A 139 7.88 15.75 -2.49
CA VAL A 139 9.07 15.54 -1.66
C VAL A 139 10.18 15.03 -2.56
N THR A 140 11.38 15.59 -2.44
CA THR A 140 12.58 15.04 -3.10
C THR A 140 13.12 13.85 -2.31
N GLN A 141 13.96 13.01 -2.93
CA GLN A 141 14.56 11.88 -2.21
C GLN A 141 15.38 12.33 -0.99
N GLU A 142 16.11 13.45 -1.08
CA GLU A 142 16.86 14.01 0.06
C GLU A 142 15.91 14.42 1.20
N GLN A 143 14.80 15.09 0.88
CA GLN A 143 13.79 15.48 1.86
C GLN A 143 13.13 14.26 2.50
N PHE A 144 12.81 13.25 1.70
CA PHE A 144 12.28 11.98 2.19
C PHE A 144 13.25 11.32 3.16
N ASN A 145 14.54 11.22 2.82
CA ASN A 145 15.55 10.63 3.69
C ASN A 145 15.65 11.36 5.04
N ILE A 146 15.54 12.70 5.05
CA ILE A 146 15.50 13.46 6.30
C ILE A 146 14.27 13.10 7.12
N LEU A 147 13.09 13.13 6.50
CA LEU A 147 11.84 12.84 7.20
C LEU A 147 11.82 11.40 7.72
N TYR A 148 12.19 10.43 6.88
CA TYR A 148 12.24 9.02 7.21
C TYR A 148 13.15 8.73 8.42
N ASN A 149 14.29 9.40 8.53
CA ASN A 149 15.24 9.16 9.62
C ASN A 149 14.89 9.87 10.95
N VAL A 150 13.83 10.69 10.97
CA VAL A 150 13.34 11.33 12.20
C VAL A 150 12.07 10.61 12.64
N ASP A 151 12.19 9.76 13.66
CA ASP A 151 11.14 8.87 14.16
C ASP A 151 9.82 9.61 14.46
N GLU A 152 9.91 10.82 15.03
CA GLU A 152 8.76 11.64 15.40
C GLU A 152 7.96 12.16 14.21
N THR A 153 8.50 12.10 12.99
CA THR A 153 7.71 12.43 11.79
C THR A 153 6.72 11.33 11.41
N GLY A 154 6.97 10.09 11.84
CA GLY A 154 6.18 8.91 11.47
C GLY A 154 6.34 8.45 10.01
N VAL A 155 7.15 9.12 9.19
CA VAL A 155 7.31 8.81 7.76
C VAL A 155 7.88 7.40 7.55
N ALA A 156 8.85 6.97 8.36
CA ALA A 156 9.36 5.60 8.31
C ALA A 156 8.29 4.55 8.65
N ASN A 157 7.44 4.79 9.65
CA ASN A 157 6.36 3.86 9.99
C ASN A 157 5.40 3.69 8.81
N ILE A 158 4.95 4.81 8.21
CA ILE A 158 4.05 4.78 7.05
C ILE A 158 4.70 4.01 5.89
N ALA A 159 5.93 4.39 5.51
CA ALA A 159 6.64 3.78 4.39
C ALA A 159 6.86 2.28 4.61
N ASN A 160 7.33 1.88 5.80
CA ASN A 160 7.71 0.50 6.07
C ASN A 160 6.51 -0.44 6.22
N ARG A 161 5.39 0.03 6.78
CA ARG A 161 4.16 -0.78 6.86
C ARG A 161 3.61 -1.11 5.47
N VAL A 162 3.57 -0.12 4.60
CA VAL A 162 3.07 -0.26 3.23
C VAL A 162 4.07 -1.09 2.40
N LEU A 163 5.37 -0.85 2.57
CA LEU A 163 6.41 -1.61 1.89
C LEU A 163 6.38 -3.10 2.28
N LEU A 164 6.26 -3.41 3.57
CA LEU A 164 6.17 -4.80 4.03
C LEU A 164 4.90 -5.49 3.51
N SER A 165 3.78 -4.76 3.44
CA SER A 165 2.54 -5.28 2.86
C SER A 165 2.66 -5.53 1.35
N SER A 166 3.33 -4.63 0.62
CA SER A 166 3.67 -4.82 -0.79
C SER A 166 4.54 -6.06 -0.99
N ARG A 167 5.58 -6.22 -0.17
CA ARG A 167 6.46 -7.41 -0.19
C ARG A 167 5.70 -8.70 0.08
N PHE A 168 4.78 -8.71 1.03
CA PHE A 168 3.89 -9.86 1.28
C PHE A 168 3.06 -10.26 0.04
N LEU A 169 2.45 -9.30 -0.65
CA LEU A 169 1.66 -9.55 -1.85
C LEU A 169 2.50 -10.10 -3.01
N LEU A 170 3.79 -9.73 -3.04
CA LEU A 170 4.76 -10.12 -4.07
C LEU A 170 5.64 -11.32 -3.68
N LEU A 171 5.35 -11.99 -2.55
CA LEU A 171 6.03 -13.23 -2.19
C LEU A 171 5.83 -14.28 -3.29
N ASN A 172 6.93 -14.89 -3.71
CA ASN A 172 6.99 -15.82 -4.84
C ASN A 172 7.72 -17.13 -4.51
N ASN A 173 7.83 -17.47 -3.22
CA ASN A 173 8.52 -18.66 -2.75
C ASN A 173 7.50 -19.67 -2.19
N GLU A 174 7.50 -20.89 -2.74
CA GLU A 174 6.56 -21.95 -2.34
C GLU A 174 6.64 -22.31 -0.85
N LYS A 175 7.86 -22.39 -0.30
CA LYS A 175 8.08 -22.71 1.11
C LYS A 175 7.46 -21.65 2.01
N ASP A 176 7.67 -20.38 1.68
CA ASP A 176 7.16 -19.26 2.48
C ASP A 176 5.63 -19.15 2.37
N LEU A 177 5.08 -19.29 1.16
CA LEU A 177 3.63 -19.29 0.93
C LEU A 177 2.95 -20.43 1.71
N ASN A 178 3.52 -21.63 1.67
CA ASN A 178 3.01 -22.78 2.41
C ASN A 178 3.15 -22.60 3.93
N ALA A 179 4.21 -21.96 4.41
CA ALA A 179 4.40 -21.67 5.84
C ALA A 179 3.40 -20.62 6.36
N ILE A 180 3.04 -19.63 5.54
CA ILE A 180 2.07 -18.60 5.89
C ILE A 180 0.65 -19.18 5.92
N ASP A 181 0.25 -19.86 4.85
CA ASP A 181 -1.10 -20.41 4.68
C ASP A 181 -1.10 -21.62 3.74
N ALA A 182 -0.76 -22.79 4.32
CA ALA A 182 -0.76 -24.07 3.62
C ALA A 182 -2.12 -24.39 2.98
N GLN A 183 -3.23 -24.03 3.62
CA GLN A 183 -4.56 -24.35 3.10
C GLN A 183 -4.85 -23.59 1.79
N THR A 184 -4.60 -22.28 1.78
CA THR A 184 -4.79 -21.46 0.57
C THR A 184 -3.77 -21.83 -0.50
N TYR A 185 -2.51 -22.05 -0.13
CA TYR A 185 -1.47 -22.44 -1.07
C TYR A 185 -1.81 -23.77 -1.77
N GLU A 186 -2.09 -24.83 -1.02
CA GLU A 186 -2.41 -26.15 -1.59
C GLU A 186 -3.65 -26.12 -2.47
N LYS A 187 -4.66 -25.31 -2.10
CA LYS A 187 -5.90 -25.16 -2.88
C LYS A 187 -5.66 -24.51 -4.25
N TYR A 188 -4.77 -23.52 -4.33
CA TYR A 188 -4.64 -22.67 -5.52
C TYR A 188 -3.28 -22.74 -6.24
N LYS A 189 -2.30 -23.52 -5.78
CA LYS A 189 -0.96 -23.62 -6.40
C LYS A 189 -0.96 -24.01 -7.88
N ASN A 190 -1.98 -24.75 -8.31
CA ASN A 190 -2.18 -25.13 -9.72
C ASN A 190 -3.09 -24.16 -10.50
N GLN A 191 -3.70 -23.18 -9.82
CA GLN A 191 -4.57 -22.17 -10.40
C GLN A 191 -3.89 -20.82 -10.54
N TYR A 192 -2.95 -20.47 -9.66
CA TYR A 192 -2.30 -19.15 -9.62
C TYR A 192 -0.82 -19.28 -9.94
N ASP A 193 -0.31 -18.31 -10.69
CA ASP A 193 1.12 -18.13 -10.91
C ASP A 193 1.83 -17.85 -9.57
N LEU A 194 2.97 -18.52 -9.38
CA LEU A 194 3.79 -18.38 -8.18
C LEU A 194 4.32 -16.95 -8.03
N ALA A 195 4.67 -16.30 -9.15
CA ALA A 195 5.25 -14.95 -9.14
C ALA A 195 4.34 -13.86 -8.57
N SER A 196 3.04 -14.13 -8.44
CA SER A 196 2.06 -13.17 -7.92
C SER A 196 0.96 -13.87 -7.11
N PHE A 197 1.31 -14.98 -6.44
CA PHE A 197 0.32 -15.86 -5.79
C PHE A 197 -0.58 -15.13 -4.79
N ASN A 198 0.04 -14.43 -3.83
CA ASN A 198 -0.70 -13.67 -2.81
C ASN A 198 -1.46 -12.50 -3.42
N LEU A 199 -0.88 -11.80 -4.39
CA LEU A 199 -1.53 -10.71 -5.11
C LEU A 199 -2.79 -11.19 -5.85
N ILE A 200 -2.72 -12.31 -6.58
CA ILE A 200 -3.86 -12.92 -7.27
C ILE A 200 -4.93 -13.30 -6.26
N ASN A 201 -4.57 -14.06 -5.22
CA ASN A 201 -5.53 -14.50 -4.20
C ASN A 201 -6.24 -13.30 -3.54
N TYR A 202 -5.50 -12.24 -3.23
CA TYR A 202 -6.03 -11.01 -2.65
C TYR A 202 -7.02 -10.32 -3.58
N ILE A 203 -6.65 -10.12 -4.84
CA ILE A 203 -7.48 -9.42 -5.83
C ILE A 203 -8.76 -10.18 -6.15
N LEU A 204 -8.70 -11.50 -6.29
CA LEU A 204 -9.89 -12.32 -6.54
C LEU A 204 -10.83 -12.34 -5.32
N GLY A 205 -10.26 -12.42 -4.10
CA GLY A 205 -11.03 -12.41 -2.86
C GLY A 205 -11.72 -11.07 -2.60
N LYS A 206 -11.04 -9.95 -2.88
CA LYS A 206 -11.56 -8.59 -2.63
C LYS A 206 -12.30 -7.99 -3.83
N LYS A 207 -12.16 -8.60 -5.01
CA LYS A 207 -12.77 -8.17 -6.29
C LYS A 207 -12.48 -6.69 -6.57
N ILE A 208 -11.22 -6.31 -6.70
CA ILE A 208 -10.82 -4.89 -6.76
C ILE A 208 -10.93 -4.32 -8.18
N VAL A 209 -11.43 -3.10 -8.30
CA VAL A 209 -11.42 -2.28 -9.51
C VAL A 209 -10.74 -0.93 -9.24
N GLN A 210 -10.14 -0.33 -10.27
CA GLN A 210 -9.82 1.10 -10.28
C GLN A 210 -11.01 1.85 -10.87
N LEU A 211 -11.61 2.78 -10.10
CA LEU A 211 -12.93 3.35 -10.41
C LEU A 211 -12.88 4.86 -10.68
N TRP A 212 -13.62 5.28 -11.69
CA TRP A 212 -14.04 6.66 -11.94
C TRP A 212 -15.56 6.68 -11.97
N GLN A 213 -16.16 7.58 -11.21
CA GLN A 213 -17.60 7.58 -11.05
C GLN A 213 -18.15 8.98 -10.85
N TYR A 214 -19.18 9.28 -11.64
CA TYR A 214 -20.07 10.40 -11.41
C TYR A 214 -21.46 9.89 -11.06
N GLU A 215 -22.00 10.44 -9.97
CA GLU A 215 -23.36 10.20 -9.55
C GLU A 215 -24.05 11.53 -9.25
N SER A 216 -25.31 11.67 -9.68
CA SER A 216 -26.17 12.76 -9.25
C SER A 216 -27.60 12.27 -9.05
N SER A 217 -28.19 12.66 -7.93
CA SER A 217 -29.59 12.48 -7.59
C SER A 217 -30.36 13.81 -7.60
N ASN A 218 -29.74 14.90 -8.07
CA ASN A 218 -30.40 16.19 -8.18
C ASN A 218 -31.49 16.09 -9.27
N GLN A 219 -32.73 16.44 -8.92
CA GLN A 219 -33.85 16.30 -9.85
C GLN A 219 -33.69 17.12 -11.14
N ASN A 220 -33.04 18.28 -11.08
CA ASN A 220 -32.78 19.10 -12.27
C ASN A 220 -31.74 18.44 -13.17
N ASP A 221 -30.66 17.90 -12.60
CA ASP A 221 -29.64 17.16 -13.34
C ASP A 221 -30.28 15.92 -14.00
N VAL A 222 -31.05 15.15 -13.23
CA VAL A 222 -31.73 13.94 -13.70
C VAL A 222 -32.71 14.27 -14.83
N PHE A 223 -33.55 15.31 -14.68
CA PHE A 223 -34.50 15.71 -15.72
C PHE A 223 -33.80 16.13 -17.02
N THR A 224 -32.67 16.83 -16.92
CA THR A 224 -31.96 17.37 -18.09
C THR A 224 -31.00 16.39 -18.76
N THR A 225 -30.48 15.40 -18.01
CA THR A 225 -29.35 14.57 -18.50
C THR A 225 -29.57 13.06 -18.40
N ALA A 226 -30.64 12.55 -17.77
CA ALA A 226 -30.86 11.11 -17.63
C ALA A 226 -31.13 10.36 -18.96
N GLN A 227 -31.56 11.08 -20.01
CA GLN A 227 -31.73 10.52 -21.36
C GLN A 227 -30.47 10.62 -22.22
N LEU A 228 -29.39 11.25 -21.71
CA LEU A 228 -28.15 11.35 -22.47
C LEU A 228 -27.52 9.96 -22.63
N THR A 229 -26.77 9.84 -23.71
CA THR A 229 -25.93 8.68 -23.96
C THR A 229 -24.48 9.12 -23.99
N ILE A 230 -23.60 8.29 -23.46
CA ILE A 230 -22.16 8.47 -23.58
C ILE A 230 -21.71 7.64 -24.77
N LYS A 231 -21.15 8.29 -25.78
CA LYS A 231 -20.62 7.66 -27.00
C LYS A 231 -19.10 7.78 -27.09
N ASN A 232 -18.51 8.68 -26.32
CA ASN A 232 -17.07 8.91 -26.25
C ASN A 232 -16.68 9.53 -24.89
N ILE A 233 -15.38 9.70 -24.67
CA ILE A 233 -14.82 10.32 -23.44
C ILE A 233 -15.23 11.79 -23.29
N GLU A 234 -15.42 12.51 -24.39
CA GLU A 234 -15.83 13.92 -24.38
C GLU A 234 -17.25 14.09 -23.82
N ASP A 235 -18.20 13.23 -24.20
CA ASP A 235 -19.56 13.21 -23.67
C ASP A 235 -19.56 13.08 -22.14
N TYR A 236 -18.74 12.17 -21.60
CA TYR A 236 -18.59 12.00 -20.16
C TYR A 236 -17.96 13.22 -19.50
N THR A 237 -16.90 13.77 -20.09
CA THR A 237 -16.20 14.95 -19.58
C THR A 237 -17.14 16.16 -19.52
N ASN A 238 -17.98 16.34 -20.55
CA ASN A 238 -18.99 17.38 -20.62
C ASN A 238 -20.09 17.18 -19.58
N LEU A 239 -20.54 15.94 -19.36
CA LEU A 239 -21.53 15.61 -18.32
C LEU A 239 -21.05 16.06 -16.93
N ILE A 240 -19.77 15.86 -16.61
CA ILE A 240 -19.24 16.12 -15.26
C ILE A 240 -18.65 17.52 -15.10
N LYS A 241 -18.52 18.31 -16.17
CA LYS A 241 -17.71 19.54 -16.23
C LYS A 241 -17.97 20.55 -15.11
N ASN A 242 -19.22 20.69 -14.70
CA ASN A 242 -19.64 21.64 -13.66
C ASN A 242 -19.75 21.00 -12.26
N SER A 243 -19.26 19.77 -12.09
CA SER A 243 -19.27 19.05 -10.83
C SER A 243 -17.88 19.05 -10.17
N PRO A 244 -17.80 18.92 -8.83
CA PRO A 244 -16.53 18.70 -8.15
C PRO A 244 -15.78 17.46 -8.64
N SER A 245 -16.48 16.48 -9.21
CA SER A 245 -15.85 15.28 -9.78
C SER A 245 -14.93 15.60 -10.96
N ALA A 246 -15.18 16.68 -11.73
CA ALA A 246 -14.38 17.02 -12.90
C ALA A 246 -12.89 17.24 -12.59
N ILE A 247 -12.57 17.78 -11.41
CA ILE A 247 -11.18 18.10 -11.03
C ILE A 247 -10.46 16.94 -10.35
N VAL A 248 -11.17 15.86 -9.98
CA VAL A 248 -10.59 14.70 -9.31
C VAL A 248 -10.10 13.72 -10.36
N THR A 249 -8.81 13.79 -10.66
CA THR A 249 -8.12 12.96 -11.66
C THR A 249 -6.98 12.16 -11.01
N PRO A 250 -6.58 11.01 -11.57
CA PRO A 250 -5.46 10.25 -11.02
C PRO A 250 -4.13 10.92 -11.39
N GLY A 251 -3.29 11.19 -10.40
CA GLY A 251 -1.88 11.52 -10.64
C GLY A 251 -1.12 10.36 -11.27
N GLN A 252 0.07 10.62 -11.83
CA GLN A 252 0.89 9.60 -12.52
C GLN A 252 1.15 8.35 -11.68
N ASN A 253 1.33 8.51 -10.38
CA ASN A 253 1.64 7.44 -9.43
C ASN A 253 0.40 6.64 -8.97
N LEU A 254 -0.80 7.03 -9.38
CA LEU A 254 -2.05 6.35 -9.00
C LEU A 254 -2.65 5.54 -10.17
N LEU A 255 -2.25 5.85 -11.40
CA LEU A 255 -2.77 5.17 -12.59
C LEU A 255 -2.03 3.85 -12.82
N LEU A 256 -2.77 2.76 -12.93
CA LEU A 256 -2.19 1.43 -13.15
C LEU A 256 -2.17 1.02 -14.62
N ASN A 257 -3.16 1.46 -15.40
CA ASN A 257 -3.25 1.18 -16.83
C ASN A 257 -2.62 2.32 -17.64
N GLU A 258 -1.36 2.17 -18.04
CA GLU A 258 -0.68 3.19 -18.85
C GLU A 258 -1.06 3.15 -20.34
N ARG A 259 -1.75 2.08 -20.79
CA ARG A 259 -2.16 1.94 -22.20
C ARG A 259 -3.31 2.88 -22.56
N ALA A 260 -4.15 3.25 -21.61
CA ALA A 260 -5.28 4.17 -21.81
C ALA A 260 -4.92 5.58 -21.31
N THR A 261 -4.21 6.35 -22.14
CA THR A 261 -3.68 7.67 -21.75
C THR A 261 -4.75 8.67 -21.33
N PHE A 262 -5.98 8.56 -21.86
CA PHE A 262 -7.11 9.40 -21.49
C PHE A 262 -7.57 9.20 -20.03
N GLU A 263 -7.27 8.06 -19.39
CA GLU A 263 -7.61 7.84 -17.98
C GLU A 263 -6.94 8.86 -17.05
N ARG A 264 -5.81 9.46 -17.48
CA ARG A 264 -5.09 10.52 -16.74
C ARG A 264 -5.91 11.80 -16.60
N THR A 265 -6.74 12.11 -17.59
CA THR A 265 -7.54 13.34 -17.62
C THR A 265 -9.00 13.09 -17.26
N LEU A 266 -9.39 11.83 -17.10
CA LEU A 266 -10.75 11.44 -16.76
C LEU A 266 -11.07 11.84 -15.32
N GLY A 267 -12.06 12.73 -15.15
CA GLY A 267 -12.56 13.16 -13.84
C GLY A 267 -13.38 12.08 -13.13
N GLY A 268 -13.60 12.28 -11.83
CA GLY A 268 -14.38 11.41 -10.98
C GLY A 268 -13.60 10.25 -10.39
N TYR A 269 -12.27 10.31 -10.39
CA TYR A 269 -11.41 9.24 -9.87
C TYR A 269 -11.72 8.94 -8.39
N LYS A 270 -11.94 7.66 -8.08
CA LYS A 270 -12.25 7.15 -6.73
C LYS A 270 -11.17 6.22 -6.18
N GLY A 271 -10.13 5.94 -6.96
CA GLY A 271 -9.06 5.02 -6.55
C GLY A 271 -9.48 3.56 -6.67
N LEU A 272 -8.83 2.71 -5.87
CA LEU A 272 -9.22 1.30 -5.73
C LEU A 272 -10.51 1.20 -4.90
N LYS A 273 -11.43 0.37 -5.37
CA LYS A 273 -12.68 0.05 -4.69
C LYS A 273 -13.00 -1.43 -4.83
N PRO A 274 -13.77 -2.03 -3.89
CA PRO A 274 -14.42 -3.30 -4.16
C PRO A 274 -15.34 -3.08 -5.35
N ASN A 275 -15.40 -4.05 -6.23
CA ASN A 275 -16.22 -4.00 -7.42
C ASN A 275 -17.68 -3.73 -7.03
N PRO A 276 -18.23 -2.54 -7.35
CA PRO A 276 -19.61 -2.24 -7.03
C PRO A 276 -20.57 -2.87 -8.05
N PHE A 277 -20.04 -3.56 -9.05
CA PHE A 277 -20.77 -4.25 -10.11
C PHE A 277 -20.64 -5.77 -9.94
N ASN A 278 -21.56 -6.55 -10.51
CA ASN A 278 -21.48 -8.01 -10.48
C ASN A 278 -20.58 -8.56 -11.60
N ILE A 279 -19.36 -8.02 -11.74
CA ILE A 279 -18.36 -8.56 -12.68
C ILE A 279 -17.76 -9.83 -12.08
N ASP A 280 -17.58 -10.86 -12.91
CA ASP A 280 -17.06 -12.15 -12.49
C ASP A 280 -15.53 -12.13 -12.32
N TYR A 281 -15.06 -12.71 -11.23
CA TYR A 281 -13.66 -12.90 -10.84
C TYR A 281 -13.32 -14.38 -10.59
N SER A 282 -14.24 -15.29 -10.94
CA SER A 282 -14.01 -16.73 -10.79
C SER A 282 -12.85 -17.20 -11.65
N TYR A 283 -12.11 -18.20 -11.15
CA TYR A 283 -11.04 -18.84 -11.90
C TYR A 283 -11.53 -19.37 -13.25
N ASP A 284 -12.72 -19.99 -13.27
CA ASP A 284 -13.29 -20.57 -14.48
C ASP A 284 -13.56 -19.54 -15.57
N THR A 285 -13.96 -18.32 -15.20
CA THR A 285 -14.13 -17.22 -16.17
C THR A 285 -12.79 -16.63 -16.59
N LEU A 286 -11.88 -16.38 -15.64
CA LEU A 286 -10.64 -15.66 -15.93
C LEU A 286 -9.58 -16.50 -16.64
N LYS A 287 -9.57 -17.84 -16.46
CA LYS A 287 -8.57 -18.72 -17.09
C LYS A 287 -8.66 -18.71 -18.61
N ASP A 288 -9.82 -18.40 -19.17
CA ASP A 288 -10.02 -18.36 -20.63
C ASP A 288 -9.90 -16.95 -21.21
N LYS A 289 -9.65 -15.96 -20.35
CA LYS A 289 -9.38 -14.59 -20.77
C LYS A 289 -7.94 -14.41 -21.24
N THR A 290 -7.76 -13.48 -22.15
CA THR A 290 -6.50 -13.09 -22.77
C THR A 290 -6.29 -11.58 -22.67
N SER A 291 -5.14 -11.09 -23.16
CA SER A 291 -4.86 -9.65 -23.23
C SER A 291 -5.81 -8.86 -24.13
N ASN A 292 -6.58 -9.54 -24.99
CA ASN A 292 -7.51 -8.92 -25.93
C ASN A 292 -8.92 -8.71 -25.34
N ASP A 293 -9.23 -9.38 -24.22
CA ASP A 293 -10.51 -9.24 -23.56
C ASP A 293 -10.68 -7.86 -22.91
N THR A 294 -11.93 -7.39 -22.83
CA THR A 294 -12.26 -6.09 -22.26
C THR A 294 -12.33 -6.16 -20.74
N PHE A 295 -11.29 -5.64 -20.08
CA PHE A 295 -11.25 -5.43 -18.63
C PHE A 295 -11.45 -3.97 -18.25
N VAL A 296 -11.45 -3.06 -19.22
CA VAL A 296 -11.39 -1.62 -18.98
C VAL A 296 -12.41 -0.92 -19.87
N GLY A 297 -13.19 -0.02 -19.28
CA GLY A 297 -14.19 0.73 -20.03
C GLY A 297 -15.32 1.27 -19.16
N PHE A 298 -16.36 1.77 -19.82
CA PHE A 298 -17.57 2.22 -19.14
C PHE A 298 -18.48 1.06 -18.80
N TYR A 299 -18.99 1.00 -17.57
CA TYR A 299 -20.00 0.03 -17.19
C TYR A 299 -21.36 0.42 -17.79
N ASN A 300 -21.94 -0.47 -18.57
CA ASN A 300 -23.30 -0.31 -19.08
C ASN A 300 -24.29 -0.85 -18.04
N PRO A 301 -25.13 0.00 -17.42
CA PRO A 301 -26.04 -0.45 -16.37
C PRO A 301 -27.14 -1.38 -16.89
N VAL A 302 -27.46 -1.33 -18.19
CA VAL A 302 -28.52 -2.13 -18.82
C VAL A 302 -28.02 -3.54 -19.14
N THR A 303 -26.89 -3.66 -19.84
CA THR A 303 -26.32 -4.98 -20.21
C THR A 303 -25.51 -5.61 -19.08
N LYS A 304 -25.10 -4.82 -18.09
CA LYS A 304 -24.24 -5.22 -16.96
C LYS A 304 -22.83 -5.63 -17.39
N GLU A 305 -22.34 -5.05 -18.47
CA GLU A 305 -21.03 -5.34 -19.06
C GLU A 305 -20.15 -4.10 -19.13
N ILE A 306 -18.84 -4.33 -19.22
CA ILE A 306 -17.86 -3.28 -19.49
C ILE A 306 -17.83 -3.02 -21.00
N VAL A 307 -18.11 -1.79 -21.39
CA VAL A 307 -18.04 -1.31 -22.76
C VAL A 307 -16.68 -0.68 -23.01
N LYS A 308 -15.92 -1.30 -23.92
CA LYS A 308 -14.58 -0.84 -24.30
C LYS A 308 -14.60 0.57 -24.88
N VAL A 309 -13.57 1.34 -24.54
CA VAL A 309 -13.22 2.60 -25.19
C VAL A 309 -12.09 2.34 -26.17
N ASN A 310 -12.27 2.77 -27.41
CA ASN A 310 -11.28 2.70 -28.49
C ASN A 310 -10.15 3.72 -28.26
N GLU A 311 -9.04 3.57 -28.98
CA GLU A 311 -7.88 4.47 -28.86
C GLU A 311 -8.20 5.93 -29.21
N ASP A 312 -9.19 6.15 -30.07
CA ASP A 312 -9.70 7.49 -30.42
C ASP A 312 -10.66 8.09 -29.38
N GLY A 313 -10.91 7.38 -28.27
CA GLY A 313 -11.81 7.81 -27.21
C GLY A 313 -13.28 7.54 -27.46
N THR A 314 -13.65 6.88 -28.56
CA THR A 314 -15.04 6.45 -28.82
C THR A 314 -15.39 5.14 -28.11
N LEU A 315 -16.64 4.95 -27.73
CA LEU A 315 -17.12 3.69 -27.16
C LEU A 315 -17.56 2.75 -28.28
N VAL A 316 -17.30 1.45 -28.11
CA VAL A 316 -17.76 0.42 -29.06
C VAL A 316 -19.29 0.36 -29.16
N THR A 317 -19.99 0.67 -28.06
CA THR A 317 -21.44 0.85 -28.02
C THR A 317 -21.81 2.01 -27.09
N PRO A 318 -22.79 2.85 -27.43
CA PRO A 318 -23.24 3.90 -26.53
C PRO A 318 -23.82 3.33 -25.23
N ILE A 319 -23.58 4.00 -24.11
CA ILE A 319 -24.22 3.66 -22.82
C ILE A 319 -25.18 4.76 -22.37
N LYS A 320 -26.17 4.40 -21.55
CA LYS A 320 -27.08 5.37 -20.92
C LYS A 320 -26.45 5.93 -19.65
N THR A 321 -26.78 7.18 -19.32
CA THR A 321 -26.40 7.82 -18.06
C THR A 321 -27.25 7.38 -16.86
N SER A 322 -28.39 6.72 -17.13
CA SER A 322 -29.31 6.19 -16.12
C SER A 322 -29.96 4.88 -16.57
N ASP A 323 -30.26 4.00 -15.63
CA ASP A 323 -31.03 2.76 -15.85
C ASP A 323 -32.55 3.00 -15.71
N ASN A 324 -32.94 3.85 -14.77
CA ASN A 324 -34.34 4.03 -14.35
C ASN A 324 -34.81 5.49 -14.31
N ASN A 325 -34.00 6.43 -14.83
CA ASN A 325 -34.24 7.87 -14.81
C ASN A 325 -34.44 8.48 -13.41
N SER A 326 -34.07 7.79 -12.34
CA SER A 326 -34.19 8.32 -10.97
C SER A 326 -32.85 8.87 -10.44
N LYS A 327 -31.74 8.45 -11.03
CA LYS A 327 -30.39 8.88 -10.71
C LYS A 327 -29.49 8.77 -11.93
N ILE A 328 -28.51 9.66 -12.03
CA ILE A 328 -27.43 9.54 -13.00
C ILE A 328 -26.32 8.75 -12.32
N VAL A 329 -25.85 7.68 -12.97
CA VAL A 329 -24.67 6.93 -12.55
C VAL A 329 -23.91 6.54 -13.80
N VAL A 330 -22.76 7.19 -14.01
CA VAL A 330 -21.82 6.81 -15.07
C VAL A 330 -20.53 6.39 -14.41
N SER A 331 -20.10 5.17 -14.69
CA SER A 331 -18.91 4.59 -14.10
C SER A 331 -17.98 4.10 -15.21
N TYR A 332 -16.74 4.55 -15.16
CA TYR A 332 -15.63 3.98 -15.90
C TYR A 332 -14.78 3.20 -14.92
N LEU A 333 -14.37 1.99 -15.30
CA LEU A 333 -13.58 1.15 -14.41
C LEU A 333 -12.51 0.37 -15.17
N SER A 334 -11.43 0.12 -14.45
CA SER A 334 -10.38 -0.82 -14.79
C SER A 334 -10.52 -2.03 -13.87
N GLN A 335 -10.99 -3.15 -14.41
CA GLN A 335 -11.07 -4.42 -13.69
C GLN A 335 -9.65 -4.92 -13.47
N ILE A 336 -9.20 -4.92 -12.22
CA ILE A 336 -7.88 -5.46 -11.89
C ILE A 336 -8.05 -6.95 -11.72
N ALA A 337 -7.69 -7.72 -12.75
CA ALA A 337 -7.80 -9.16 -12.75
C ALA A 337 -6.61 -9.78 -13.51
N PRO A 338 -6.11 -10.94 -13.06
CA PRO A 338 -5.20 -11.74 -13.86
C PRO A 338 -5.95 -12.40 -15.03
N ILE A 339 -5.19 -12.90 -16.00
CA ILE A 339 -5.69 -13.66 -17.15
C ILE A 339 -5.07 -15.05 -17.18
N GLY A 340 -5.65 -15.96 -17.96
CA GLY A 340 -5.10 -17.29 -18.13
C GLY A 340 -3.83 -17.30 -18.96
N LYS A 341 -2.83 -18.02 -18.47
CA LYS A 341 -1.58 -18.28 -19.17
C LYS A 341 -1.18 -19.75 -19.00
N ASP A 342 -0.61 -20.30 -20.06
CA ASP A 342 -0.12 -21.67 -20.09
C ASP A 342 1.27 -21.77 -19.43
N PHE A 343 1.44 -22.79 -18.59
CA PHE A 343 2.68 -23.12 -17.88
C PHE A 343 2.99 -24.61 -18.09
N GLU A 344 4.25 -24.92 -18.39
CA GLU A 344 4.72 -26.31 -18.39
C GLU A 344 5.05 -26.74 -16.95
N ILE A 345 4.42 -27.81 -16.49
CA ILE A 345 4.78 -28.50 -15.25
C ILE A 345 5.27 -29.91 -15.56
N THR A 346 6.13 -30.44 -14.71
CA THR A 346 6.52 -31.85 -14.77
C THR A 346 5.67 -32.63 -13.78
N ASN A 347 4.91 -33.61 -14.26
CA ASN A 347 4.08 -34.45 -13.40
C ASN A 347 4.93 -35.47 -12.60
N ALA A 348 4.31 -36.23 -11.71
CA ALA A 348 4.99 -37.24 -10.89
C ALA A 348 5.66 -38.37 -11.70
N GLU A 349 5.29 -38.53 -12.97
CA GLU A 349 5.83 -39.51 -13.92
C GLU A 349 6.98 -38.94 -14.77
N GLY A 350 7.38 -37.68 -14.54
CA GLY A 350 8.42 -37.00 -15.31
C GLY A 350 7.97 -36.48 -16.68
N LYS A 351 6.66 -36.53 -17.00
CA LYS A 351 6.11 -35.98 -18.25
C LYS A 351 5.80 -34.50 -18.10
N LYS A 352 6.06 -33.73 -19.16
CA LYS A 352 5.63 -32.34 -19.27
C LYS A 352 4.13 -32.28 -19.56
N GLU A 353 3.40 -31.53 -18.74
CA GLU A 353 2.00 -31.21 -18.92
C GLU A 353 1.83 -29.69 -18.94
N THR A 354 0.99 -29.19 -19.85
CA THR A 354 0.63 -27.77 -19.87
C THR A 354 -0.58 -27.56 -18.98
N ILE A 355 -0.43 -26.71 -17.97
CA ILE A 355 -1.54 -26.27 -17.13
C ILE A 355 -1.77 -24.78 -17.28
N LYS A 356 -3.03 -24.38 -17.15
CA LYS A 356 -3.46 -22.99 -17.30
C LYS A 356 -3.61 -22.35 -15.92
N LYS A 357 -2.78 -21.35 -15.64
CA LYS A 357 -2.79 -20.59 -14.38
C LYS A 357 -3.18 -19.15 -14.65
N LEU A 358 -3.74 -18.49 -13.65
CA LEU A 358 -3.94 -17.06 -13.64
C LEU A 358 -2.61 -16.34 -13.41
N SER A 359 -2.29 -15.37 -14.25
CA SER A 359 -1.12 -14.51 -14.12
C SER A 359 -1.45 -13.07 -14.50
N PHE A 360 -0.70 -12.11 -13.96
CA PHE A 360 -0.76 -10.72 -14.40
C PHE A 360 0.02 -10.47 -15.69
N GLU A 361 0.82 -11.44 -16.14
CA GLU A 361 1.56 -11.31 -17.38
C GLU A 361 0.61 -11.11 -18.58
N GLY A 362 0.96 -10.19 -19.48
CA GLY A 362 0.13 -9.82 -20.63
C GLY A 362 -1.02 -8.85 -20.30
N THR A 363 -1.36 -8.67 -19.02
CA THR A 363 -2.33 -7.64 -18.60
C THR A 363 -1.73 -6.23 -18.68
N PRO A 364 -2.55 -5.16 -18.67
CA PRO A 364 -2.06 -3.78 -18.53
C PRO A 364 -1.32 -3.51 -17.21
N TYR A 365 -1.40 -4.42 -16.24
CA TYR A 365 -0.84 -4.26 -14.89
C TYR A 365 0.47 -5.02 -14.67
N ALA A 366 0.94 -5.79 -15.66
CA ALA A 366 2.10 -6.68 -15.54
C ALA A 366 3.35 -5.94 -15.01
N ASP A 367 3.63 -4.76 -15.57
CA ASP A 367 4.80 -3.94 -15.22
C ASP A 367 4.54 -3.00 -14.03
N LYS A 368 3.35 -3.09 -13.41
CA LYS A 368 2.88 -2.22 -12.33
C LYS A 368 2.44 -3.01 -11.09
N THR A 369 2.84 -4.27 -10.96
CA THR A 369 2.48 -5.12 -9.80
C THR A 369 2.97 -4.53 -8.48
N THR A 370 4.14 -3.88 -8.47
CA THR A 370 4.64 -3.14 -7.31
C THR A 370 3.73 -1.97 -6.94
N GLU A 371 3.42 -1.08 -7.88
CA GLU A 371 2.50 0.04 -7.68
C GLU A 371 1.11 -0.43 -7.24
N LEU A 372 0.59 -1.49 -7.87
CA LEU A 372 -0.68 -2.10 -7.50
C LEU A 372 -0.63 -2.62 -6.06
N SER A 373 0.41 -3.35 -5.68
CA SER A 373 0.55 -3.87 -4.31
C SER A 373 0.64 -2.75 -3.26
N ILE A 374 1.31 -1.64 -3.58
CA ILE A 374 1.38 -0.45 -2.72
C ILE A 374 0.00 0.19 -2.59
N LEU A 375 -0.72 0.38 -3.71
CA LEU A 375 -2.07 0.94 -3.69
C LEU A 375 -3.05 0.06 -2.92
N LEU A 376 -2.95 -1.27 -3.01
CA LEU A 376 -3.78 -2.21 -2.24
C LEU A 376 -3.48 -2.10 -0.74
N ALA A 377 -2.21 -1.97 -0.36
CA ALA A 377 -1.80 -1.78 1.04
C ALA A 377 -2.23 -0.43 1.62
N LEU A 378 -2.30 0.62 0.79
CA LEU A 378 -2.86 1.92 1.18
C LEU A 378 -4.39 1.92 1.23
N TYR A 379 -5.03 1.06 0.44
CA TYR A 379 -6.48 0.97 0.33
C TYR A 379 -7.12 0.19 1.48
N ASP A 380 -6.50 -0.90 1.93
CA ASP A 380 -7.03 -1.79 2.96
C ASP A 380 -6.11 -1.84 4.19
N ASP A 381 -6.42 -1.03 5.20
CA ASP A 381 -5.69 -1.00 6.47
C ASP A 381 -5.65 -2.37 7.18
N SER A 382 -6.62 -3.26 6.91
CA SER A 382 -6.67 -4.60 7.51
C SER A 382 -5.64 -5.56 6.91
N LEU A 383 -5.13 -5.28 5.71
CA LEU A 383 -4.07 -6.08 5.08
C LEU A 383 -2.84 -6.14 5.97
N PHE A 384 -2.46 -5.03 6.61
CA PHE A 384 -1.25 -4.99 7.44
C PHE A 384 -1.30 -5.96 8.62
N LYS A 385 -2.49 -6.21 9.19
CA LYS A 385 -2.64 -7.23 10.25
C LYS A 385 -2.36 -8.63 9.72
N THR A 386 -2.87 -8.95 8.54
CA THR A 386 -2.60 -10.23 7.86
C THR A 386 -1.10 -10.38 7.58
N VAL A 387 -0.44 -9.29 7.18
CA VAL A 387 1.00 -9.23 6.92
C VAL A 387 1.81 -9.48 8.21
N GLN A 388 1.41 -8.88 9.34
CA GLN A 388 2.02 -9.14 10.64
C GLN A 388 1.95 -10.62 11.02
N GLU A 389 0.78 -11.23 10.88
CA GLU A 389 0.59 -12.66 11.15
C GLU A 389 1.41 -13.55 10.21
N ALA A 390 1.47 -13.20 8.92
CA ALA A 390 2.24 -13.93 7.92
C ALA A 390 3.74 -13.93 8.20
N PHE A 391 4.34 -12.76 8.40
CA PHE A 391 5.78 -12.66 8.68
C PHE A 391 6.14 -13.22 10.07
N THR A 392 5.23 -13.18 11.04
CA THR A 392 5.40 -13.91 12.30
C THR A 392 5.53 -15.42 12.06
N LYS A 393 4.67 -16.02 11.21
CA LYS A 393 4.75 -17.44 10.85
C LYS A 393 6.04 -17.81 10.11
N LEU A 394 6.61 -16.86 9.36
CA LEU A 394 7.93 -17.00 8.74
C LEU A 394 9.10 -16.86 9.74
N GLY A 395 8.81 -16.56 11.01
CA GLY A 395 9.80 -16.47 12.09
C GLY A 395 10.34 -15.06 12.34
N TYR A 396 9.86 -14.03 11.63
CA TYR A 396 10.25 -12.64 11.89
C TYR A 396 9.57 -12.15 13.17
N THR A 397 10.30 -12.20 14.28
CA THR A 397 9.79 -11.87 15.61
C THR A 397 10.78 -11.00 16.40
N VAL A 398 10.28 -10.31 17.42
CA VAL A 398 11.07 -9.55 18.39
C VAL A 398 11.05 -10.27 19.72
N LYS A 399 12.24 -10.54 20.26
CA LYS A 399 12.39 -11.07 21.61
C LYS A 399 12.35 -9.96 22.63
N VAL A 400 11.57 -10.14 23.68
CA VAL A 400 11.49 -9.23 24.83
C VAL A 400 11.57 -10.02 26.13
N ASP A 401 12.22 -9.44 27.14
CA ASP A 401 12.20 -9.96 28.50
C ASP A 401 10.77 -9.87 29.06
N GLU A 402 10.21 -11.02 29.43
CA GLU A 402 8.85 -11.14 29.97
C GLU A 402 8.63 -10.30 31.23
N LYS A 403 9.66 -10.14 32.06
CA LYS A 403 9.56 -9.42 33.34
C LYS A 403 9.75 -7.91 33.19
N SER A 404 10.01 -7.43 31.98
CA SER A 404 10.19 -6.01 31.69
C SER A 404 8.85 -5.31 31.42
N LEU A 405 8.80 -4.00 31.69
CA LEU A 405 7.63 -3.17 31.33
C LEU A 405 7.34 -3.19 29.83
N VAL A 406 8.37 -3.38 29.01
CA VAL A 406 8.24 -3.55 27.56
C VAL A 406 7.54 -4.87 27.24
N GLY A 407 7.95 -5.97 27.90
CA GLY A 407 7.32 -7.28 27.77
C GLY A 407 5.84 -7.24 28.14
N ASP A 408 5.50 -6.62 29.26
CA ASP A 408 4.11 -6.44 29.67
C ASP A 408 3.29 -5.58 28.71
N ALA A 409 3.86 -4.50 28.20
CA ALA A 409 3.21 -3.57 27.28
C ALA A 409 2.93 -4.17 25.89
N THR A 410 3.68 -5.21 25.50
CA THR A 410 3.71 -5.75 24.13
C THR A 410 3.31 -7.22 24.01
N LYS A 411 2.92 -7.87 25.11
CA LYS A 411 2.57 -9.30 25.16
C LYS A 411 1.45 -9.77 24.24
N ASP A 412 0.63 -8.85 23.74
CA ASP A 412 -0.49 -9.10 22.82
C ASP A 412 -0.13 -8.84 21.35
N LEU A 413 1.07 -8.36 21.05
CA LEU A 413 1.53 -8.14 19.69
C LEU A 413 1.93 -9.48 19.05
N PRO A 414 1.45 -9.81 17.84
CA PRO A 414 1.64 -11.13 17.24
C PRO A 414 3.11 -11.48 16.96
N TYR A 415 3.94 -10.47 16.71
CA TYR A 415 5.37 -10.62 16.39
C TYR A 415 6.28 -10.55 17.62
N VAL A 416 5.75 -10.53 18.85
CA VAL A 416 6.54 -10.47 20.07
C VAL A 416 6.60 -11.86 20.72
N VAL A 417 7.82 -12.35 20.96
CA VAL A 417 8.09 -13.61 21.68
C VAL A 417 8.84 -13.33 22.96
N LYS A 418 8.49 -14.09 24.01
CA LYS A 418 9.08 -13.95 25.33
C LYS A 418 10.41 -14.68 25.40
N GLU A 419 11.44 -13.99 25.89
CA GLU A 419 12.70 -14.60 26.29
C GLU A 419 12.57 -15.06 27.74
N GLN A 420 12.85 -16.36 28.00
CA GLN A 420 12.71 -16.99 29.31
C GLN A 420 13.84 -16.64 30.27
#